data_AF-A0A656G2U9-F1
#
_entry.id   AF-A0A656G2U9-F1
#
_cell.length_a   1.000
_cell.length_b   1.000
_cell.length_c   1.000
_cell.angle_alpha   90.00
_cell.angle_beta   90.00
_cell.angle_gamma   90.00
#
_symmetry.space_group_name_H-M   'P 1'
#
loop_
_entity.id
_entity.type
_entity.pdbx_description
1 polymer ?
#
loop_
_entity_poly.entity_id
_entity_poly.type
_entity_poly.pdbx_seq_one_letter_code
_entity_poly.pdbx_strand_id
1 'polypeptide(L)'
;MNAKRLLCLAGSTLAFTCLSSIAMAQTDLPESVRVPAGNKVSMTTTGVGEITYECRAKANMPNEMEWAFVGPKAVLNDKSGKQVGTYYGPPATWEAKDGSKLTGTQVAVAPSSAGNLPYQLVKANPA
;
A
#
# COMPACT_ATOMS: atom_id res chain seq x y z
N MET A 1 -68.11 -28.78 -0.28
CA MET A 1 -67.93 -29.02 -1.73
C MET A 1 -66.69 -28.26 -2.18
N ASN A 2 -65.65 -28.99 -2.65
CA ASN A 2 -64.57 -28.63 -3.61
C ASN A 2 -63.79 -27.30 -3.44
N ALA A 3 -62.45 -27.21 -3.53
CA ALA A 3 -61.40 -28.16 -3.91
C ALA A 3 -59.97 -27.67 -3.51
N LYS A 4 -59.11 -28.66 -3.23
CA LYS A 4 -57.67 -28.86 -3.50
C LYS A 4 -56.57 -27.75 -3.40
N ARG A 5 -55.57 -28.13 -2.60
CA ARG A 5 -54.13 -27.77 -2.47
C ARG A 5 -53.40 -27.39 -3.78
N LEU A 6 -52.36 -26.52 -3.70
CA LEU A 6 -50.94 -26.87 -3.94
C LEU A 6 -49.94 -25.73 -3.58
N LEU A 7 -48.76 -26.14 -3.09
CA LEU A 7 -47.54 -25.38 -2.76
C LEU A 7 -46.89 -24.69 -3.98
N CYS A 8 -46.13 -23.60 -3.74
CA CYS A 8 -44.71 -23.54 -4.12
C CYS A 8 -43.95 -22.39 -3.43
N LEU A 9 -42.91 -22.75 -2.66
CA LEU A 9 -41.86 -21.83 -2.21
C LEU A 9 -41.01 -21.41 -3.41
N ALA A 10 -40.65 -20.12 -3.49
CA ALA A 10 -39.44 -19.68 -4.17
C ALA A 10 -38.92 -18.41 -3.47
N GLY A 11 -38.05 -18.61 -2.48
CA GLY A 11 -37.28 -17.54 -1.86
C GLY A 11 -36.27 -16.99 -2.85
N SER A 12 -36.35 -15.69 -3.12
CA SER A 12 -35.31 -14.96 -3.84
C SER A 12 -34.47 -14.20 -2.81
N THR A 13 -33.45 -14.87 -2.26
CA THR A 13 -32.41 -14.21 -1.48
C THR A 13 -31.52 -13.41 -2.43
N LEU A 14 -31.73 -12.10 -2.49
CA LEU A 14 -30.77 -11.13 -3.02
C LEU A 14 -29.55 -11.11 -2.10
N ALA A 15 -28.59 -12.01 -2.34
CA ALA A 15 -27.27 -11.94 -1.76
C ALA A 15 -26.51 -10.77 -2.41
N PHE A 16 -26.61 -9.58 -1.81
CA PHE A 16 -25.79 -8.43 -2.16
C PHE A 16 -24.34 -8.76 -1.76
N THR A 17 -23.51 -9.05 -2.75
CA THR A 17 -22.10 -9.41 -2.60
C THR A 17 -21.28 -8.18 -2.20
N CYS A 18 -21.03 -8.02 -0.89
CA CYS A 18 -20.10 -7.02 -0.34
C CYS A 18 -18.62 -7.37 -0.57
N LEU A 19 -18.19 -7.58 -1.82
CA LEU A 19 -16.80 -7.96 -2.14
C LEU A 19 -15.94 -6.87 -2.82
N SER A 20 -16.47 -5.65 -3.02
CA SER A 20 -15.88 -4.73 -4.00
C SER A 20 -14.95 -3.64 -3.45
N SER A 21 -14.86 -3.41 -2.14
CA SER A 21 -14.22 -2.18 -1.62
C SER A 21 -12.70 -2.10 -1.82
N ILE A 22 -12.02 -3.25 -1.93
CA ILE A 22 -10.54 -3.29 -2.06
C ILE A 22 -10.11 -3.35 -3.54
N ALA A 23 -10.89 -4.00 -4.41
CA ALA A 23 -10.62 -4.03 -5.85
C ALA A 23 -10.65 -2.61 -6.46
N MET A 24 -11.51 -1.73 -5.93
CA MET A 24 -11.60 -0.33 -6.33
C MET A 24 -10.37 0.51 -5.93
N ALA A 25 -9.64 0.16 -4.87
CA ALA A 25 -8.49 0.96 -4.43
C ALA A 25 -7.29 0.87 -5.40
N GLN A 26 -7.24 -0.15 -6.27
CA GLN A 26 -6.19 -0.30 -7.28
C GLN A 26 -6.57 0.31 -8.62
N THR A 27 -7.86 0.52 -8.91
CA THR A 27 -8.30 1.12 -10.18
C THR A 27 -7.91 2.59 -10.28
N ASP A 28 -7.83 3.29 -9.15
CA ASP A 28 -7.48 4.71 -9.07
C ASP A 28 -5.96 4.97 -9.16
N LEU A 29 -5.14 3.90 -9.19
CA LEU A 29 -3.69 4.01 -9.34
C LEU A 29 -3.27 3.92 -10.82
N PRO A 30 -2.17 4.60 -11.21
CA PRO A 30 -1.53 4.38 -12.50
C PRO A 30 -1.20 2.90 -12.72
N GLU A 31 -1.40 2.41 -13.93
CA GLU A 31 -1.28 0.97 -14.23
C GLU A 31 0.09 0.38 -13.88
N SER A 32 1.16 1.16 -14.07
CA SER A 32 2.53 0.76 -13.79
C SER A 32 2.82 0.45 -12.32
N VAL A 33 2.01 0.94 -11.39
CA VAL A 33 2.17 0.73 -9.94
C VAL A 33 1.06 -0.11 -9.31
N ARG A 34 0.18 -0.70 -10.13
CA ARG A 34 -0.84 -1.63 -9.64
C ARG A 34 -0.21 -2.94 -9.17
N VAL A 35 -0.71 -3.47 -8.07
CA VAL A 35 -0.29 -4.78 -7.55
C VAL A 35 -0.74 -5.89 -8.51
N PRO A 36 0.13 -6.84 -8.89
CA PRO A 36 -0.26 -7.97 -9.75
C PRO A 36 -1.42 -8.79 -9.16
N ALA A 37 -2.25 -9.35 -10.04
CA ALA A 37 -3.36 -10.22 -9.66
C ALA A 37 -2.89 -11.43 -8.81
N GLY A 38 -3.78 -11.92 -7.93
CA GLY A 38 -3.48 -13.01 -7.00
C GLY A 38 -2.96 -12.57 -5.63
N ASN A 39 -2.53 -11.31 -5.49
CA ASN A 39 -2.19 -10.72 -4.20
C ASN A 39 -3.44 -10.24 -3.45
N LYS A 40 -3.38 -10.23 -2.11
CA LYS A 40 -4.43 -9.71 -1.24
C LYS A 40 -3.84 -8.70 -0.26
N VAL A 41 -4.63 -7.69 0.11
CA VAL A 41 -4.23 -6.72 1.11
C VAL A 41 -4.14 -7.43 2.47
N SER A 42 -2.93 -7.42 3.05
CA SER A 42 -2.70 -7.88 4.43
C SER A 42 -2.88 -6.73 5.43
N MET A 43 -2.40 -5.53 5.06
CA MET A 43 -2.43 -4.35 5.92
C MET A 43 -2.51 -3.06 5.10
N THR A 44 -3.19 -2.05 5.63
CA THR A 44 -3.23 -0.69 5.10
C THR A 44 -2.94 0.28 6.24
N THR A 45 -1.94 1.14 6.06
CA THR A 45 -1.52 2.11 7.07
C THR A 45 -1.28 3.48 6.43
N THR A 46 -1.44 4.52 7.24
CA THR A 46 -1.03 5.88 6.90
C THR A 46 0.36 6.12 7.49
N GLY A 47 1.34 6.35 6.64
CA GLY A 47 2.69 6.74 7.05
C GLY A 47 2.75 8.21 7.45
N VAL A 48 3.28 8.50 8.64
CA VAL A 48 3.53 9.87 9.12
C VAL A 48 4.98 9.97 9.53
N GLY A 49 5.71 10.91 8.93
CA GLY A 49 7.13 11.08 9.18
C GLY A 49 7.81 11.93 8.13
N GLU A 50 9.11 11.70 7.96
CA GLU A 50 9.99 12.52 7.15
C GLU A 50 10.74 11.70 6.11
N ILE A 51 11.14 12.36 5.03
CA ILE A 51 12.10 11.85 4.06
C ILE A 51 13.32 12.76 4.11
N THR A 52 14.48 12.15 4.33
CA THR A 52 15.75 12.89 4.38
C THR A 52 16.42 12.89 3.02
N TYR A 53 16.72 14.09 2.53
CA TYR A 53 17.61 14.33 1.40
C TYR A 53 18.84 15.08 1.89
N GLU A 54 20.00 14.77 1.33
CA GLU A 54 21.26 15.43 1.65
C GLU A 54 21.89 15.98 0.37
N CYS A 55 22.40 17.21 0.46
CA CYS A 55 23.18 17.81 -0.60
C CYS A 55 24.60 17.24 -0.53
N ARG A 56 24.98 16.41 -1.50
CA ARG A 56 26.27 15.70 -1.54
C ARG A 56 27.00 15.97 -2.85
N ALA A 57 28.32 15.85 -2.82
CA ALA A 57 29.11 15.90 -4.04
C ALA A 57 28.75 14.73 -4.97
N LYS A 58 28.63 14.98 -6.27
CA LYS A 58 28.35 13.95 -7.26
C LYS A 58 29.48 12.93 -7.30
N ALA A 59 29.14 11.65 -7.43
CA ALA A 59 30.08 10.52 -7.33
C ALA A 59 31.32 10.61 -8.26
N ASN A 60 31.25 11.40 -9.34
CA ASN A 60 32.35 11.60 -10.29
C ASN A 60 32.63 13.08 -10.61
N MET A 61 32.00 14.03 -9.91
CA MET A 61 32.16 15.46 -10.15
C MET A 61 32.21 16.18 -8.79
N PRO A 62 33.36 16.17 -8.08
CA PRO A 62 33.44 16.63 -6.69
C PRO A 62 33.17 18.13 -6.49
N ASN A 63 33.21 18.92 -7.56
CA ASN A 63 32.84 20.34 -7.55
C ASN A 63 31.35 20.58 -7.86
N GLU A 64 30.58 19.53 -8.10
CA GLU A 64 29.14 19.60 -8.33
C GLU A 64 28.39 18.91 -7.20
N MET A 65 27.31 19.55 -6.75
CA MET A 65 26.45 19.04 -5.69
C MET A 65 25.14 18.50 -6.27
N GLU A 66 24.60 17.45 -5.67
CA GLU A 66 23.28 16.91 -5.98
C GLU A 66 22.52 16.53 -4.71
N TRP A 67 21.19 16.51 -4.81
CA TRP A 67 20.34 15.98 -3.76
C TRP A 67 20.34 14.44 -3.83
N ALA A 68 20.91 13.81 -2.81
CA ALA A 68 20.87 12.37 -2.63
C ALA A 68 19.75 11.99 -1.67
N PHE A 69 18.94 11.00 -2.04
CA PHE A 69 17.97 10.38 -1.14
C PHE A 69 18.72 9.60 -0.05
N VAL A 70 18.49 9.95 1.22
CA VAL A 70 19.12 9.28 2.36
C VAL A 70 18.23 8.18 2.91
N GLY A 71 16.95 8.48 3.11
CA GLY A 71 16.01 7.47 3.59
C GLY A 71 14.73 8.05 4.20
N PRO A 72 13.73 7.20 4.42
CA PRO A 72 12.52 7.53 5.15
C PRO A 72 12.67 7.28 6.65
N LYS A 73 11.90 8.00 7.46
CA LYS A 73 11.60 7.66 8.85
C LYS A 73 10.15 8.00 9.16
N ALA A 74 9.29 6.99 9.29
CA ALA A 74 7.87 7.18 9.52
C ALA A 74 7.30 6.18 10.53
N VAL A 75 6.27 6.60 11.24
CA VAL A 75 5.35 5.71 11.94
C VAL A 75 4.24 5.27 10.99
N LEU A 76 3.73 4.06 11.17
CA LEU A 76 2.62 3.51 10.40
C LEU A 76 1.39 3.45 11.29
N ASN A 77 0.36 4.23 10.96
CA ASN A 77 -0.88 4.31 11.73
C ASN A 77 -2.01 3.54 11.03
N ASP A 78 -2.86 2.88 11.82
CA ASP A 78 -4.11 2.28 11.32
C ASP A 78 -5.18 3.35 11.02
N LYS A 79 -6.37 2.90 10.59
CA LYS A 79 -7.49 3.80 10.25
C LYS A 79 -8.02 4.63 11.43
N SER A 80 -7.75 4.22 12.67
CA SER A 80 -8.09 4.98 13.88
C SER A 80 -7.00 5.98 14.29
N GLY A 81 -5.88 6.02 13.56
CA GLY A 81 -4.72 6.84 13.89
C GLY A 81 -3.77 6.20 14.90
N LYS A 82 -4.04 4.95 15.33
CA LYS A 82 -3.16 4.24 16.27
C LYS A 82 -1.94 3.69 15.53
N GLN A 83 -0.75 3.95 16.07
CA GLN A 83 0.47 3.36 15.53
C GLN A 83 0.41 1.83 15.61
N VAL A 84 0.76 1.16 14.52
CA VAL A 84 0.84 -0.31 14.39
C VAL A 84 2.20 -0.79 13.85
N GLY A 85 3.05 0.12 13.40
CA GLY A 85 4.41 -0.19 12.97
C GLY A 85 5.27 1.04 12.68
N THR A 86 6.41 0.80 12.02
CA THR A 86 7.35 1.81 11.56
C THR A 86 7.84 1.48 10.15
N TYR A 87 8.23 2.52 9.41
CA TYR A 87 8.84 2.43 8.09
C TYR A 87 10.14 3.24 8.08
N TYR A 88 11.26 2.60 7.72
CA TYR A 88 12.58 3.21 7.74
C TYR A 88 13.51 2.61 6.68
N GLY A 89 14.68 3.21 6.47
CA GLY A 89 15.74 2.63 5.62
C GLY A 89 17.01 3.48 5.60
N PRO A 90 18.05 3.04 4.85
CA PRO A 90 18.11 1.87 3.97
C PRO A 90 18.51 0.54 4.66
N PRO A 91 18.05 -0.63 4.15
CA PRO A 91 17.07 -0.80 3.06
C PRO A 91 15.66 -0.41 3.52
N ALA A 92 14.76 -0.15 2.57
CA ALA A 92 13.35 0.12 2.87
C ALA A 92 12.76 -1.04 3.68
N THR A 93 12.39 -0.79 4.93
CA THR A 93 12.02 -1.78 5.94
C THR A 93 10.70 -1.39 6.59
N TRP A 94 9.78 -2.34 6.67
CA TRP A 94 8.54 -2.23 7.41
C TRP A 94 8.63 -3.15 8.63
N GLU A 95 8.40 -2.61 9.81
CA GLU A 95 8.43 -3.33 11.07
C GLU A 95 7.09 -3.18 11.79
N ALA A 96 6.49 -4.29 12.16
CA ALA A 96 5.27 -4.32 12.96
C ALA A 96 5.60 -4.29 14.46
N LYS A 97 4.60 -3.96 15.28
CA LYS A 97 4.76 -3.87 16.74
C LYS A 97 5.15 -5.17 17.45
N ASP A 98 4.91 -6.32 16.82
CA ASP A 98 5.33 -7.63 17.33
C ASP A 98 6.81 -7.96 17.01
N GLY A 99 7.52 -7.04 16.35
CA GLY A 99 8.91 -7.20 15.95
C GLY A 99 9.10 -7.92 14.61
N SER A 100 8.02 -8.36 13.95
CA SER A 100 8.11 -8.91 12.60
C SER A 100 8.50 -7.84 11.59
N LYS A 101 9.30 -8.21 10.58
CA LYS A 101 9.89 -7.29 9.61
C LYS A 101 9.84 -7.84 8.19
N LEU A 102 9.74 -6.94 7.23
CA LEU A 102 10.00 -7.20 5.81
C LEU A 102 10.80 -6.04 5.21
N THR A 103 11.61 -6.35 4.20
CA THR A 103 12.25 -5.33 3.37
C THR A 103 11.54 -5.22 2.02
N GLY A 104 11.78 -4.14 1.28
CA GLY A 104 11.16 -3.91 -0.02
C GLY A 104 12.17 -3.57 -1.10
N THR A 105 12.06 -4.23 -2.26
CA THR A 105 12.73 -3.82 -3.50
C THR A 105 11.76 -3.04 -4.37
N GLN A 106 12.15 -1.85 -4.82
CA GLN A 106 11.32 -1.06 -5.73
C GLN A 106 11.20 -1.75 -7.09
N VAL A 107 9.96 -1.91 -7.55
CA VAL A 107 9.62 -2.54 -8.83
C VAL A 107 9.18 -1.48 -9.85
N ALA A 108 8.38 -0.50 -9.41
CA ALA A 108 7.90 0.57 -10.27
C ALA A 108 7.64 1.86 -9.49
N VAL A 109 7.67 2.97 -10.21
CA VAL A 109 7.29 4.31 -9.75
C VAL A 109 6.34 4.94 -10.75
N ALA A 110 5.43 5.77 -10.23
CA ALA A 110 4.59 6.63 -11.05
C ALA A 110 4.45 8.02 -10.41
N PRO A 111 4.29 9.10 -11.20
CA PRO A 111 4.02 10.43 -10.67
C PRO A 111 2.76 10.45 -9.80
N SER A 112 2.77 11.31 -8.79
CA SER A 112 1.59 11.69 -7.98
C SER A 112 1.25 13.16 -8.25
N SER A 113 0.23 13.70 -7.58
CA SER A 113 -0.10 15.12 -7.67
C SER A 113 1.06 16.01 -7.19
N ALA A 114 1.11 17.25 -7.67
CA ALA A 114 2.17 18.20 -7.32
C ALA A 114 2.34 18.33 -5.80
N GLY A 115 3.59 18.31 -5.33
CA GLY A 115 3.95 18.36 -3.91
C GLY A 115 3.93 17.01 -3.18
N ASN A 116 3.41 15.95 -3.79
CA ASN A 116 3.40 14.61 -3.19
C ASN A 116 4.61 13.77 -3.63
N LEU A 117 4.98 12.82 -2.78
CA LEU A 117 5.89 11.74 -3.16
C LEU A 117 5.26 10.89 -4.29
N PRO A 118 6.08 10.35 -5.21
CA PRO A 118 5.57 9.47 -6.26
C PRO A 118 4.97 8.20 -5.67
N TYR A 119 4.01 7.62 -6.39
CA TYR A 119 3.53 6.27 -6.09
C TYR A 119 4.67 5.27 -6.32
N GLN A 120 4.71 4.24 -5.47
CA GLN A 120 5.71 3.19 -5.54
C GLN A 120 5.05 1.82 -5.42
N LEU A 121 5.43 0.91 -6.31
CA LEU A 121 5.20 -0.52 -6.15
C LEU A 121 6.51 -1.16 -5.69
N VAL A 122 6.46 -1.85 -4.56
CA VAL A 122 7.60 -2.57 -3.98
C VAL A 122 7.28 -4.05 -3.87
N LYS A 123 8.28 -4.90 -4.11
CA LYS A 123 8.24 -6.33 -3.83
C LYS A 123 8.78 -6.57 -2.44
N ALA A 124 7.98 -7.21 -1.58
CA ALA A 124 8.42 -7.62 -0.26
C ALA A 124 9.48 -8.72 -0.34
N ASN A 125 10.51 -8.61 0.49
CA ASN A 125 11.55 -9.61 0.71
C ASN A 125 11.67 -9.90 2.22
N PRO A 126 12.27 -11.04 2.60
CA PRO A 126 12.71 -11.26 3.97
C PRO A 126 13.57 -10.10 4.48
N ALA A 127 13.44 -9.80 5.77
CA ALA A 127 14.26 -8.83 6.48
C ALA A 127 15.44 -9.51 7.18
#